data_AF-H5TYF5-F1
#
_entry.id   AF-H5TYF5-F1
#
_cell.length_a   1.000
_cell.length_b   1.000
_cell.length_c   1.000
_cell.angle_alpha   90.00
_cell.angle_beta   90.00
_cell.angle_gamma   90.00
#
_symmetry.space_group_name_H-M   'P 1'
#
loop_
_entity.id
_entity.type
_entity.pdbx_description
1 polymer ?
#
loop_
_entity_poly.entity_id
_entity_poly.type
_entity_poly.pdbx_seq_one_letter_code
_entity_poly.pdbx_strand_id
1 'polypeptide(L)'
;MTATSPNRAVDELLESAWNAIESIEWGIDRIAMNDEIETDDSVELSRISDATGPIGRAVRAFTRYSDGRPIRSHVPITPGVTFIVLWPADPAWAAAEYALHEGMTWDGRWRLASEGRLPVDPGQPDRGGFRVWVDDGPCAVRIEDLPPTPQLEVVR
;
A
#
# COMPACT_ATOMS: atom_id res chain seq x y z
N MET A 1 26.20 11.90 5.40
CA MET A 1 26.57 10.94 4.35
C MET A 1 25.34 10.11 4.03
N THR A 2 24.70 10.34 2.89
CA THR A 2 23.58 9.51 2.44
C THR A 2 24.15 8.17 1.99
N ALA A 3 23.91 7.11 2.77
CA ALA A 3 24.29 5.76 2.40
C ALA A 3 23.50 5.37 1.13
N THR A 4 24.18 5.28 -0.01
CA THR A 4 23.58 4.79 -1.25
C THR A 4 23.39 3.28 -1.11
N SER A 5 22.19 2.78 -1.39
CA SER A 5 21.91 1.34 -1.41
C SER A 5 22.94 0.62 -2.31
N PRO A 6 23.60 -0.44 -1.84
CA PRO A 6 24.51 -1.24 -2.68
C PRO A 6 23.77 -1.86 -3.88
N ASN A 7 22.44 -1.90 -3.84
CA ASN A 7 21.57 -2.45 -4.89
C ASN A 7 20.77 -1.36 -5.62
N ARG A 8 21.21 -0.10 -5.59
CA ARG A 8 20.49 1.04 -6.17
C ARG A 8 19.91 0.80 -7.58
N ALA A 9 20.68 0.19 -8.48
CA ALA A 9 20.22 -0.07 -9.85
C ALA A 9 19.05 -1.08 -9.90
N VAL A 10 19.03 -2.05 -8.99
CA VAL A 10 17.93 -3.01 -8.84
C VAL A 10 16.72 -2.32 -8.21
N ASP A 11 16.95 -1.49 -7.19
CA ASP A 11 15.89 -0.73 -6.53
C ASP A 11 15.19 0.22 -7.52
N GLU A 12 15.96 0.97 -8.33
CA GLU A 12 15.44 1.86 -9.38
C GLU A 12 14.69 1.10 -10.48
N LEU A 13 15.19 -0.09 -10.87
CA LEU A 13 14.50 -0.95 -11.83
C LEU A 13 13.17 -1.47 -11.28
N LEU A 14 13.13 -1.83 -10.00
CA LEU A 14 11.90 -2.31 -9.35
C LEU A 14 10.87 -1.19 -9.19
N GLU A 15 11.30 0.00 -8.82
CA GLU A 15 10.44 1.18 -8.75
C GLU A 15 9.88 1.54 -10.14
N SER A 16 10.72 1.50 -11.18
CA SER A 16 10.28 1.76 -12.55
C SER A 16 9.29 0.70 -13.04
N ALA A 17 9.55 -0.58 -12.74
CA ALA A 17 8.66 -1.68 -13.11
C ALA A 17 7.31 -1.60 -12.37
N TRP A 18 7.30 -1.10 -11.14
CA TRP A 18 6.08 -0.85 -10.38
C TRP A 18 5.24 0.25 -11.01
N ASN A 19 5.85 1.41 -11.25
CA ASN A 19 5.15 2.53 -11.87
C ASN A 19 4.59 2.15 -13.25
N ALA A 20 5.32 1.32 -14.01
CA ALA A 20 4.85 0.80 -15.29
C ALA A 20 3.64 -0.13 -15.12
N ILE A 21 3.67 -1.10 -14.20
CA ILE A 21 2.53 -2.00 -13.95
C ILE A 21 1.32 -1.21 -13.47
N GLU A 22 1.46 -0.36 -12.45
CA GLU A 22 0.37 0.45 -11.93
C GLU A 22 -0.25 1.34 -13.02
N SER A 23 0.58 1.94 -13.88
CA SER A 23 0.09 2.74 -15.01
C SER A 23 -0.66 1.90 -16.06
N ILE A 24 -0.19 0.68 -16.33
CA ILE A 24 -0.85 -0.23 -17.29
C ILE A 24 -2.16 -0.76 -16.72
N GLU A 25 -2.18 -1.19 -15.45
CA GLU A 25 -3.40 -1.65 -14.77
C GLU A 25 -4.44 -0.53 -14.71
N TRP A 26 -4.03 0.68 -14.34
CA TRP A 26 -4.91 1.85 -14.40
C TRP A 26 -5.43 2.12 -15.82
N GLY A 27 -4.56 2.02 -16.83
CA GLY A 27 -4.95 2.19 -18.23
C GLY A 27 -6.00 1.17 -18.67
N ILE A 28 -5.81 -0.10 -18.32
CA ILE A 28 -6.76 -1.19 -18.59
C ILE A 28 -8.09 -0.91 -17.88
N ASP A 29 -8.08 -0.58 -16.59
CA ASP A 29 -9.28 -0.27 -15.82
C ASP A 29 -10.06 0.91 -16.43
N ARG A 30 -9.36 1.96 -16.86
CA ARG A 30 -9.98 3.13 -17.48
C ARG A 30 -10.58 2.84 -18.84
N ILE A 31 -9.93 1.99 -19.63
CA ILE A 31 -10.47 1.55 -20.91
C ILE A 31 -11.71 0.68 -20.68
N ALA A 32 -11.64 -0.26 -19.73
CA ALA A 32 -12.74 -1.14 -19.39
C ALA A 32 -13.97 -0.41 -18.79
N MET A 33 -13.77 0.73 -18.13
CA MET A 33 -14.85 1.53 -17.55
C MET A 33 -15.54 2.47 -18.56
N ASN A 34 -14.95 2.71 -19.72
CA ASN A 34 -15.55 3.54 -20.76
C ASN A 34 -16.14 2.64 -21.85
N ASP A 35 -17.43 2.30 -21.72
CA ASP A 35 -18.20 1.54 -22.73
C ASP A 35 -18.24 2.21 -24.12
N GLU A 36 -17.79 3.45 -24.26
CA GLU A 36 -17.75 4.25 -25.50
C GLU A 36 -16.42 4.21 -26.25
N ILE A 37 -15.43 3.44 -25.76
CA ILE A 37 -14.20 3.20 -26.52
C ILE A 37 -14.53 2.15 -27.60
N GLU A 38 -15.24 2.61 -28.64
CA GLU A 38 -15.42 1.87 -29.89
C GLU A 38 -14.07 1.76 -30.57
N THR A 39 -13.40 0.65 -30.32
CA THR A 39 -12.10 0.39 -30.89
C THR A 39 -12.11 -0.91 -31.66
N ASP A 40 -11.44 -0.91 -32.80
CA ASP A 40 -10.93 -2.13 -33.44
C ASP A 40 -9.86 -2.85 -32.56
N ASP A 41 -9.62 -2.36 -31.32
CA ASP A 41 -8.47 -2.59 -30.42
C ASP A 41 -8.51 -3.84 -29.54
N SER A 42 -9.38 -4.83 -29.79
CA SER A 42 -9.28 -6.08 -29.00
C SER A 42 -7.90 -6.75 -29.16
N VAL A 43 -7.26 -6.55 -30.32
CA VAL A 43 -5.90 -7.02 -30.65
C VAL A 43 -4.81 -6.16 -30.00
N GLU A 44 -5.04 -4.85 -29.82
CA GLU A 44 -4.06 -3.95 -29.19
C GLU A 44 -4.08 -4.12 -27.67
N LEU A 45 -5.26 -4.24 -27.07
CA LEU A 45 -5.43 -4.61 -25.67
C LEU A 45 -4.88 -6.02 -25.38
N SER A 46 -5.07 -6.98 -26.29
CA SER A 46 -4.47 -8.32 -26.11
C SER A 46 -2.95 -8.27 -26.17
N ARG A 47 -2.35 -7.44 -27.03
CA ARG A 47 -0.89 -7.27 -27.08
C ARG A 47 -0.31 -6.62 -25.83
N ILE A 48 -1.02 -5.63 -25.28
CA ILE A 48 -0.65 -5.02 -23.99
C ILE A 48 -0.74 -6.07 -22.89
N SER A 49 -1.81 -6.86 -22.85
CA SER A 49 -2.00 -7.95 -21.88
C SER A 49 -0.95 -9.08 -22.02
N ASP A 50 -0.57 -9.45 -23.25
CA ASP A 50 0.46 -10.45 -23.51
C ASP A 50 1.85 -9.98 -23.05
N ALA A 51 2.13 -8.68 -23.19
CA ALA A 51 3.37 -8.08 -22.73
C ALA A 51 3.44 -7.92 -21.21
N THR A 52 2.30 -7.73 -20.52
CA THR A 52 2.29 -7.64 -19.05
C THR A 52 2.57 -8.97 -18.37
N GLY A 53 2.27 -10.11 -19.00
CA GLY A 53 2.50 -11.43 -18.40
C GLY A 53 3.96 -11.71 -17.97
N PRO A 54 4.95 -11.58 -18.88
CA PRO A 54 6.37 -11.70 -18.54
C PRO A 54 6.85 -10.65 -17.52
N ILE A 55 6.40 -9.40 -17.65
CA ILE A 55 6.75 -8.31 -16.73
C ILE A 55 6.22 -8.63 -15.33
N GLY A 56 4.96 -9.06 -15.21
CA GLY A 56 4.35 -9.46 -13.95
C GLY A 56 5.07 -10.63 -13.27
N ARG A 57 5.55 -11.61 -14.05
CA ARG A 57 6.39 -12.70 -13.50
C ARG A 57 7.74 -12.21 -13.00
N ALA A 58 8.41 -11.36 -13.77
CA ALA A 58 9.69 -10.77 -13.36
C ALA A 58 9.51 -9.93 -12.09
N VAL A 59 8.51 -9.05 -12.06
CA VAL A 59 8.20 -8.24 -10.89
C VAL A 59 7.85 -9.10 -9.68
N ARG A 60 7.04 -10.16 -9.83
CA ARG A 60 6.74 -11.09 -8.72
C ARG A 60 8.00 -11.70 -8.11
N ALA A 61 8.99 -12.07 -8.91
CA ALA A 61 10.23 -12.68 -8.42
C ALA A 61 11.04 -11.75 -7.49
N PHE A 62 10.88 -10.44 -7.63
CA PHE A 62 11.58 -9.44 -6.82
C PHE A 62 10.69 -8.73 -5.79
N THR A 63 9.39 -9.02 -5.77
CA THR A 63 8.42 -8.31 -4.92
C THR A 63 7.68 -9.25 -3.97
N ARG A 64 7.94 -10.55 -4.08
CA ARG A 64 7.38 -11.58 -3.21
C ARG A 64 8.49 -12.46 -2.66
N TYR A 65 8.26 -12.97 -1.46
CA TYR A 65 9.05 -14.04 -0.88
C TYR A 65 8.81 -15.35 -1.64
N SER A 66 9.66 -16.34 -1.38
CA SER A 66 9.56 -17.67 -2.00
C SER A 66 8.23 -18.39 -1.71
N ASP A 67 7.57 -18.05 -0.61
CA ASP A 67 6.24 -18.54 -0.23
C ASP A 67 5.07 -17.75 -0.87
N GLY A 68 5.39 -16.75 -1.70
CA GLY A 68 4.42 -15.93 -2.42
C GLY A 68 3.90 -14.73 -1.63
N ARG A 69 4.26 -14.54 -0.35
CA ARG A 69 3.90 -13.34 0.41
C ARG A 69 4.54 -12.09 -0.21
N PRO A 70 3.85 -10.95 -0.25
CA PRO A 70 4.45 -9.70 -0.74
C PRO A 70 5.56 -9.22 0.19
N ILE A 71 6.58 -8.57 -0.37
CA ILE A 71 7.64 -7.87 0.38
C ILE A 71 7.12 -6.50 0.84
N ARG A 72 6.31 -5.83 0.02
CA ARG A 72 5.69 -4.55 0.37
C ARG A 72 4.29 -4.43 -0.19
N SER A 73 3.43 -3.68 0.49
CA SER A 73 2.06 -3.39 0.04
C SER A 73 1.75 -1.90 0.16
N HIS A 74 1.03 -1.37 -0.83
CA HIS A 74 0.49 -0.01 -0.85
C HIS A 74 -0.99 -0.07 -0.51
N VAL A 75 -1.39 0.60 0.55
CA VAL A 75 -2.77 0.60 1.04
C VAL A 75 -3.30 2.03 1.06
N PRO A 76 -4.19 2.42 0.14
CA PRO A 76 -4.79 3.75 0.17
C PRO A 76 -5.68 3.88 1.41
N ILE A 77 -5.48 4.95 2.18
CA ILE A 77 -6.34 5.29 3.34
C ILE A 77 -7.45 6.23 2.87
N THR A 78 -7.07 7.30 2.18
CA THR A 78 -7.98 8.31 1.61
C THR A 78 -7.31 8.90 0.36
N PRO A 79 -8.00 9.63 -0.53
CA PRO A 79 -7.35 10.25 -1.68
C PRO A 79 -6.14 11.08 -1.28
N GLY A 80 -4.97 10.77 -1.85
CA GLY A 80 -3.70 11.44 -1.56
C GLY A 80 -2.96 10.94 -0.31
N VAL A 81 -3.50 9.96 0.42
CA VAL A 81 -2.86 9.36 1.60
C VAL A 81 -2.77 7.85 1.43
N THR A 82 -1.54 7.35 1.30
CA THR A 82 -1.24 5.92 1.14
C THR A 82 -0.32 5.45 2.26
N PHE A 83 -0.69 4.35 2.89
CA PHE A 83 0.17 3.64 3.82
C PHE A 83 1.00 2.59 3.06
N ILE A 84 2.31 2.58 3.31
CA ILE A 84 3.22 1.60 2.74
C ILE A 84 3.69 0.70 3.88
N VAL A 85 3.45 -0.60 3.77
CA VAL A 85 3.94 -1.61 4.70
C VAL A 85 5.02 -2.46 4.04
N LEU A 86 6.13 -2.63 4.74
CA LEU A 86 7.14 -3.65 4.43
C LEU A 86 6.84 -4.87 5.30
N TRP A 87 6.64 -6.01 4.66
CA TRP A 87 6.38 -7.26 5.36
C TRP A 87 7.70 -7.92 5.75
N PRO A 88 7.77 -8.56 6.92
CA PRO A 88 8.96 -9.29 7.33
C PRO A 88 9.08 -10.61 6.57
N ALA A 89 10.33 -10.99 6.24
CA ALA A 89 10.63 -12.29 5.66
C ALA A 89 10.22 -13.44 6.60
N ASP A 90 10.47 -13.27 7.90
CA ASP A 90 10.01 -14.18 8.97
C ASP A 90 8.97 -13.46 9.86
N PRO A 91 7.68 -13.77 9.69
CA PRO A 91 6.62 -13.14 10.48
C PRO A 91 6.58 -13.63 11.93
N ALA A 92 7.12 -14.83 12.23
CA ALA A 92 7.17 -15.33 13.60
C ALA A 92 8.20 -14.54 14.43
N TRP A 93 9.35 -14.24 13.82
CA TRP A 93 10.36 -13.38 14.44
C TRP A 93 9.82 -11.97 14.69
N ALA A 94 9.16 -11.37 13.70
CA ALA A 94 8.57 -10.04 13.82
C ALA A 94 7.51 -9.99 14.94
N ALA A 95 6.61 -10.97 15.01
CA ALA A 95 5.63 -11.06 16.10
C ALA A 95 6.30 -11.12 17.48
N ALA A 96 7.38 -11.89 17.63
CA ALA A 96 8.14 -11.95 18.88
C ALA A 96 8.80 -10.60 19.24
N GLU A 97 9.34 -9.88 18.26
CA GLU A 97 9.94 -8.56 18.46
C GLU A 97 8.88 -7.52 18.88
N TYR A 98 7.73 -7.50 18.23
CA TYR A 98 6.65 -6.56 18.54
C TYR A 98 6.00 -6.84 19.90
N ALA A 99 5.90 -8.10 20.31
CA ALA A 99 5.37 -8.47 21.63
C ALA A 99 6.20 -7.86 22.78
N LEU A 100 7.48 -7.56 22.53
CA LEU A 100 8.38 -6.94 23.51
C LEU A 100 8.26 -5.41 23.59
N HIS A 101 7.71 -4.75 22.57
CA HIS A 101 7.78 -3.28 22.41
C HIS A 101 6.45 -2.53 22.68
N GLU A 102 5.41 -3.24 23.15
CA GLU A 102 4.05 -2.73 23.41
C GLU A 102 3.32 -2.19 22.15
N GLY A 103 2.18 -2.78 21.81
CA GLY A 103 1.38 -2.35 20.64
C GLY A 103 0.50 -3.41 19.97
N MET A 104 0.30 -4.56 20.61
CA MET A 104 -0.57 -5.63 20.10
C MET A 104 -2.02 -5.51 20.61
N THR A 105 -2.97 -5.94 19.79
CA THR A 105 -4.39 -6.07 20.15
C THR A 105 -4.66 -7.24 21.09
N TRP A 106 -5.89 -7.28 21.62
CA TRP A 106 -6.39 -8.33 22.53
C TRP A 106 -6.26 -9.76 21.99
N ASP A 107 -6.33 -9.97 20.67
CA ASP A 107 -6.14 -11.29 20.04
C ASP A 107 -4.67 -11.63 19.73
N GLY A 108 -3.73 -10.73 20.06
CA GLY A 108 -2.28 -10.94 19.94
C GLY A 108 -1.75 -11.06 18.51
N ARG A 109 -2.58 -10.74 17.50
CA ARG A 109 -2.23 -10.88 16.07
C ARG A 109 -2.03 -9.56 15.35
N TRP A 110 -2.82 -8.55 15.70
CA TRP A 110 -2.72 -7.25 15.08
C TRP A 110 -1.80 -6.35 15.89
N ARG A 111 -0.88 -5.68 15.19
CA ARG A 111 -0.07 -4.61 15.77
C ARG A 111 -0.49 -3.26 15.20
N LEU A 112 -0.50 -2.23 16.04
CA LEU A 112 -0.66 -0.86 15.58
C LEU A 112 0.59 -0.46 14.80
N ALA A 113 0.44 -0.23 13.50
CA ALA A 113 1.54 0.16 12.62
C ALA A 113 1.64 1.68 12.46
N SER A 114 0.50 2.38 12.44
CA SER A 114 0.46 3.83 12.33
C SER A 114 -0.83 4.38 12.91
N GLU A 115 -0.76 5.56 13.52
CA GLU A 115 -1.91 6.36 13.91
C GLU A 115 -1.67 7.82 13.50
N GLY A 116 -2.68 8.47 12.93
CA GLY A 116 -2.54 9.81 12.40
C GLY A 116 -3.85 10.56 12.27
N ARG A 117 -3.75 11.89 12.04
CA ARG A 117 -4.87 12.73 11.65
C ARG A 117 -4.87 12.93 10.14
N LEU A 118 -6.06 13.11 9.57
CA LEU A 118 -6.18 13.44 8.16
C LEU A 118 -5.69 14.89 7.93
N PRO A 119 -5.04 15.16 6.79
CA PRO A 119 -4.62 16.51 6.43
C PRO A 119 -5.84 17.45 6.36
N VAL A 120 -5.71 18.63 6.97
CA VAL A 120 -6.70 19.70 6.93
C VAL A 120 -6.03 21.04 6.65
N ASP A 121 -6.67 21.87 5.84
CA ASP A 121 -6.21 23.23 5.61
C ASP A 121 -6.35 24.09 6.89
N PRO A 122 -5.48 25.09 7.10
CA PRO A 122 -5.61 25.99 8.23
C PRO A 122 -7.01 26.64 8.32
N GLY A 123 -7.67 26.49 9.47
CA GLY A 123 -9.01 27.04 9.74
C GLY A 123 -10.18 26.14 9.31
N GLN A 124 -9.93 24.99 8.68
CA GLN A 124 -10.96 23.99 8.41
C GLN A 124 -11.23 23.11 9.64
N PRO A 125 -12.45 22.56 9.78
CA PRO A 125 -12.74 21.61 10.83
C PRO A 125 -11.92 20.34 10.67
N ASP A 126 -11.61 19.72 11.81
CA ASP A 126 -10.91 18.44 11.88
C ASP A 126 -11.70 17.36 11.12
N ARG A 127 -11.01 16.62 10.26
CA ARG A 127 -11.62 15.60 9.38
C ARG A 127 -11.60 14.19 9.97
N GLY A 128 -11.11 14.03 11.19
CA GLY A 128 -10.88 12.71 11.76
C GLY A 128 -9.43 12.25 11.60
N GLY A 129 -9.22 10.98 11.84
CA GLY A 129 -7.91 10.35 11.73
C GLY A 129 -8.05 8.90 11.33
N PHE A 130 -6.97 8.17 11.47
CA PHE A 130 -6.92 6.75 11.16
C PHE A 130 -5.99 6.03 12.12
N ARG A 131 -6.27 4.74 12.32
CA ARG A 131 -5.32 3.74 12.82
C ARG A 131 -5.14 2.67 11.76
N VAL A 132 -3.89 2.34 11.47
CA VAL A 132 -3.54 1.22 10.63
C VAL A 132 -3.01 0.10 11.49
N TRP A 133 -3.68 -1.03 11.42
CA TRP A 133 -3.31 -2.28 12.05
C TRP A 133 -2.80 -3.25 11.00
N VAL A 134 -1.78 -4.03 11.34
CA VAL A 134 -1.25 -5.06 10.43
C VAL A 134 -1.11 -6.39 11.12
N ASP A 135 -1.30 -7.46 10.36
CA ASP A 135 -1.02 -8.84 10.73
C ASP A 135 0.02 -9.40 9.74
N ASP A 136 1.25 -9.58 10.24
CA ASP A 136 2.41 -9.95 9.42
C ASP A 136 2.33 -11.38 8.87
N GLY A 137 1.54 -12.26 9.51
CA GLY A 137 1.37 -13.65 9.09
C GLY A 137 0.66 -13.79 7.74
N PRO A 138 -0.62 -13.38 7.63
CA PRO A 138 -1.37 -13.38 6.39
C PRO A 138 -1.06 -12.18 5.48
N CYS A 139 -0.16 -11.27 5.88
CA CYS A 139 0.09 -9.99 5.20
C CYS A 139 -1.20 -9.16 5.04
N ALA A 140 -1.95 -9.01 6.14
CA ALA A 140 -3.23 -8.33 6.15
C ALA A 140 -3.13 -6.95 6.81
N VAL A 141 -3.89 -5.99 6.28
CA VAL A 141 -3.99 -4.62 6.81
C VAL A 141 -5.45 -4.33 7.16
N ARG A 142 -5.66 -3.74 8.34
CA ARG A 142 -6.95 -3.24 8.79
C ARG A 142 -6.83 -1.74 9.06
N ILE A 143 -7.73 -0.96 8.49
CA ILE A 143 -7.79 0.49 8.71
C ILE A 143 -9.02 0.77 9.58
N GLU A 144 -8.84 1.54 10.63
CA GLU A 144 -9.90 2.04 11.50
C GLU A 144 -9.95 3.56 11.40
N ASP A 145 -11.10 4.10 11.02
CA ASP A 145 -11.32 5.54 10.99
C ASP A 145 -11.54 6.07 12.41
N LEU A 146 -10.85 7.17 12.74
CA LEU A 146 -11.02 7.88 14.00
C LEU A 146 -11.93 9.10 13.80
N PRO A 147 -12.87 9.36 14.72
CA PRO A 147 -13.75 10.50 14.60
C PRO A 147 -12.99 11.85 14.63
N PRO A 148 -13.59 12.91 14.05
CA PRO A 148 -13.18 14.29 14.30
C PRO A 148 -13.09 14.59 15.79
N THR A 149 -12.08 15.34 16.21
CA THR A 149 -12.01 15.82 17.58
C THR A 149 -13.14 16.83 17.78
N PRO A 150 -13.97 16.70 18.83
CA PRO A 150 -15.02 17.69 19.07
C PRO A 150 -14.40 19.07 19.27
N GLN A 151 -14.88 20.06 18.54
CA GLN A 151 -14.53 21.46 18.81
C GLN A 151 -15.15 21.83 20.16
N LEU A 152 -14.30 22.02 21.17
CA LEU A 152 -14.75 22.62 22.42
C LEU A 152 -15.01 24.10 22.15
N GLU A 153 -16.28 24.49 22.04
CA GLU A 153 -16.65 25.90 22.03
C GLU A 153 -16.22 26.53 23.36
N VAL A 154 -15.28 27.48 23.29
CA VAL A 154 -14.93 28.31 24.45
C VAL A 154 -16.10 29.26 24.66
N VAL A 155 -17.03 28.90 25.54
CA VAL A 155 -18.07 29.81 26.02
C VAL A 155 -17.36 30.97 26.73
N ARG A 156 -17.41 32.16 26.14
CA ARG A 156 -16.93 33.41 26.72
C ARG A 156 -18.09 34.20 27.32
#